data_AF-A0A975FA04-F1
#
_entry.id   AF-A0A975FA04-F1
#
_cell.length_a   1.000
_cell.length_b   1.000
_cell.length_c   1.000
_cell.angle_alpha   90.00
_cell.angle_beta   90.00
_cell.angle_gamma   90.00
#
_symmetry.space_group_name_H-M   'P 1'
#
loop_
_entity.id
_entity.type
_entity.pdbx_description
1 polymer ?
#
loop_
_entity_poly.entity_id
_entity_poly.type
_entity_poly.pdbx_seq_one_letter_code
_entity_poly.pdbx_strand_id
1 'polypeptide(L)'
;MIKKSLLIFALLYFFGIAAIWLDGATTGYEKSEYAVVLGNQVYPSGEPSERLKARLERAAELFRDGTVQQIIVSGGLGKEGHDEASVMKQYLEAQGIPPTSIILHSFGNNTELTASYAAEILQNNMNKSIIAVSQLYHLSRTKMAFAHAGFKDVGVAYPHYFEWRDVYASLREVPAWLKYRWQVYTEPECEDFLAKMDWKIAGLVYQSCHREVNSQTRKAIATYRVEGKYATVVEQLFRERTGMPAMKFACCGWEVQGASSFGTEIPGTVYGVFMMSDETGINERGMWDKIPSFTVKLLNVYWADI
;
A
#
# COMPACT_ATOMS: atom_id res chain seq x y z
N MET A 1 19.89 -8.40 -41.96
CA MET A 1 19.79 -9.02 -40.62
C MET A 1 19.03 -8.15 -39.63
N ILE A 2 19.37 -6.87 -39.49
CA ILE A 2 18.71 -5.91 -38.57
C ILE A 2 17.17 -5.89 -38.66
N LYS A 3 16.58 -5.85 -39.87
CA LYS A 3 15.11 -5.87 -40.06
C LYS A 3 14.43 -7.15 -39.51
N LYS A 4 15.09 -8.31 -39.61
CA LYS A 4 14.57 -9.58 -39.08
C LYS A 4 14.60 -9.59 -37.55
N SER A 5 15.68 -9.09 -36.94
CA SER A 5 15.81 -8.97 -35.48
C SER A 5 14.79 -8.00 -34.89
N LEU A 6 14.55 -6.85 -35.53
CA LEU A 6 13.51 -5.89 -35.12
C LEU A 6 12.11 -6.51 -35.19
N LEU A 7 11.80 -7.25 -36.25
CA LEU A 7 10.51 -7.93 -36.39
C LEU A 7 10.31 -9.00 -35.31
N ILE A 8 11.35 -9.80 -35.02
CA ILE A 8 11.31 -10.80 -33.95
C ILE A 8 11.04 -10.13 -32.60
N PHE A 9 11.76 -9.05 -32.29
CA PHE A 9 11.56 -8.32 -31.04
C PHE A 9 10.13 -7.76 -30.93
N ALA A 10 9.62 -7.14 -32.00
CA ALA A 10 8.26 -6.62 -32.03
C ALA A 10 7.20 -7.71 -31.82
N LEU A 11 7.39 -8.88 -32.45
CA LEU A 11 6.50 -10.03 -32.26
C LEU A 11 6.55 -10.56 -30.83
N LEU A 12 7.75 -10.74 -30.27
CA LEU A 12 7.91 -11.18 -28.87
C LEU A 12 7.22 -10.22 -27.90
N TYR A 13 7.36 -8.92 -28.13
CA TYR A 13 6.72 -7.91 -27.30
C TYR A 13 5.19 -7.94 -27.43
N PHE A 14 4.68 -8.07 -28.65
CA PHE A 14 3.25 -8.22 -28.92
C PHE A 14 2.67 -9.47 -28.21
N PHE A 15 3.33 -10.62 -28.34
CA PHE A 15 2.91 -11.84 -27.64
C PHE A 15 3.03 -11.71 -26.12
N GLY A 16 4.03 -10.96 -25.61
CA GLY A 16 4.15 -10.64 -24.19
C GLY A 16 2.95 -9.85 -23.65
N ILE A 17 2.52 -8.80 -24.38
CA ILE A 17 1.31 -8.05 -24.03
C ILE A 17 0.08 -8.95 -24.06
N ALA A 18 -0.08 -9.75 -25.13
CA ALA A 18 -1.22 -10.66 -25.27
C ALA A 18 -1.27 -11.68 -24.11
N ALA A 19 -0.13 -12.22 -23.69
CA ALA A 19 -0.05 -13.14 -22.55
C ALA A 19 -0.43 -12.45 -21.22
N ILE A 20 0.03 -11.22 -20.99
CA ILE A 20 -0.35 -10.43 -19.80
C ILE A 20 -1.86 -10.17 -19.75
N TRP A 21 -2.45 -9.80 -20.90
CA TRP A 21 -3.89 -9.59 -21.01
C TRP A 21 -4.68 -10.89 -20.82
N LEU A 22 -4.21 -12.00 -21.39
CA LEU A 22 -4.84 -13.31 -21.24
C LEU A 22 -4.82 -13.78 -19.79
N ASP A 23 -3.70 -13.65 -19.09
CA ASP A 23 -3.59 -13.98 -17.66
C ASP A 23 -4.56 -13.13 -16.82
N GLY A 24 -4.65 -11.82 -17.11
CA GLY A 24 -5.60 -10.93 -16.44
C GLY A 24 -7.07 -11.24 -16.74
N ALA A 25 -7.40 -11.71 -17.95
CA ALA A 25 -8.78 -11.95 -18.39
C ALA A 25 -9.31 -13.34 -18.00
N THR A 26 -8.43 -14.34 -17.92
CA THR A 26 -8.81 -15.75 -17.67
C THR A 26 -8.85 -16.10 -16.19
N THR A 27 -8.32 -15.23 -15.34
CA THR A 27 -8.40 -15.41 -13.89
C THR A 27 -9.80 -15.00 -13.43
N GLY A 28 -10.62 -15.98 -13.11
CA GLY A 28 -11.93 -15.74 -12.51
C GLY A 28 -11.83 -15.30 -11.05
N TYR A 29 -12.99 -15.14 -10.42
CA TYR A 29 -13.10 -15.03 -8.98
C TYR A 29 -14.37 -15.76 -8.53
N GLU A 30 -14.31 -16.31 -7.33
CA GLU A 30 -15.51 -16.73 -6.60
C GLU A 30 -15.90 -15.63 -5.60
N LYS A 31 -17.00 -15.84 -4.88
CA LYS A 31 -17.36 -14.94 -3.76
C LYS A 31 -16.20 -14.88 -2.77
N SER A 32 -15.88 -13.66 -2.36
CA SER A 32 -14.80 -13.37 -1.42
C SER A 32 -15.32 -12.44 -0.34
N GLU A 33 -14.67 -12.38 0.81
CA GLU A 33 -15.02 -11.38 1.82
C GLU A 33 -14.54 -9.97 1.42
N TYR A 34 -13.44 -9.87 0.66
CA TYR A 34 -12.73 -8.62 0.40
C TYR A 34 -12.48 -8.37 -1.10
N ALA A 35 -12.86 -7.18 -1.57
CA ALA A 35 -12.29 -6.60 -2.78
C ALA A 35 -11.15 -5.64 -2.42
N VAL A 36 -10.02 -5.71 -3.11
CA VAL A 36 -8.92 -4.74 -2.98
C VAL A 36 -8.84 -3.89 -4.25
N VAL A 37 -9.22 -2.62 -4.14
CA VAL A 37 -9.21 -1.67 -5.26
C VAL A 37 -7.88 -0.95 -5.28
N LEU A 38 -7.16 -1.13 -6.39
CA LEU A 38 -5.89 -0.44 -6.59
C LEU A 38 -6.12 1.02 -7.02
N GLY A 39 -5.30 1.92 -6.50
CA GLY A 39 -5.20 3.31 -6.94
C GLY A 39 -4.70 3.47 -8.37
N ASN A 40 -5.02 4.61 -8.96
CA ASN A 40 -4.58 5.14 -10.23
C ASN A 40 -4.28 6.66 -10.16
N GLN A 41 -5.25 7.52 -10.52
CA GLN A 41 -5.06 8.95 -10.62
C GLN A 41 -6.28 9.68 -10.06
N VAL A 42 -6.01 10.69 -9.24
CA VAL A 42 -6.95 11.77 -8.87
C VAL A 42 -6.57 13.00 -9.67
N TYR A 43 -7.56 13.67 -10.26
CA TYR A 43 -7.34 14.92 -10.98
C TYR A 43 -7.01 16.08 -10.03
N PRO A 44 -6.40 17.18 -10.51
CA PRO A 44 -6.18 18.37 -9.69
C PRO A 44 -7.44 18.89 -9.01
N SER A 45 -8.62 18.69 -9.63
CA SER A 45 -9.93 19.04 -9.09
C SER A 45 -10.31 18.27 -7.80
N GLY A 46 -9.60 17.20 -7.45
CA GLY A 46 -9.94 16.30 -6.35
C GLY A 46 -10.88 15.16 -6.75
N GLU A 47 -11.29 15.11 -8.02
CA GLU A 47 -12.14 14.02 -8.52
C GLU A 47 -11.31 12.81 -8.97
N PRO A 48 -11.81 11.57 -8.79
CA PRO A 48 -11.16 10.40 -9.34
C PRO A 48 -11.14 10.48 -10.87
N SER A 49 -10.02 10.09 -11.49
CA SER A 49 -9.96 9.94 -12.95
C SER A 49 -11.01 8.95 -13.46
N GLU A 50 -11.39 9.04 -14.73
CA GLU A 50 -12.37 8.11 -15.33
C GLU A 50 -11.94 6.64 -15.16
N ARG A 51 -10.63 6.36 -15.23
CA ARG A 51 -10.07 5.05 -14.94
C ARG A 51 -10.30 4.62 -13.50
N LEU A 52 -10.04 5.51 -12.55
CA LEU A 52 -10.16 5.22 -11.13
C LEU A 52 -11.63 5.04 -10.77
N LYS A 53 -12.49 5.91 -11.28
CA LYS A 53 -13.95 5.82 -11.22
C LYS A 53 -14.45 4.48 -11.72
N ALA A 54 -14.02 4.03 -12.91
CA ALA A 54 -14.41 2.73 -13.44
C ALA A 54 -14.00 1.55 -12.51
N ARG A 55 -12.83 1.61 -11.84
CA ARG A 55 -12.43 0.61 -10.84
C ARG A 55 -13.35 0.64 -9.62
N LEU A 56 -13.69 1.84 -9.14
CA LEU A 56 -14.55 2.03 -7.97
C LEU A 56 -15.99 1.59 -8.25
N GLU A 57 -16.53 1.91 -9.42
CA GLU A 57 -17.83 1.43 -9.89
C GLU A 57 -17.85 -0.09 -9.95
N ARG A 58 -16.79 -0.71 -10.49
CA ARG A 58 -16.67 -2.18 -10.51
C ARG A 58 -16.65 -2.78 -9.11
N ALA A 59 -15.95 -2.17 -8.15
CA ALA A 59 -15.95 -2.62 -6.77
C ALA A 59 -17.32 -2.44 -6.09
N ALA A 60 -18.01 -1.34 -6.37
CA ALA A 60 -19.36 -1.08 -5.87
C ALA A 60 -20.38 -2.09 -6.42
N GLU A 61 -20.25 -2.51 -7.68
CA GLU A 61 -21.05 -3.62 -8.24
C GLU A 61 -20.85 -4.92 -7.46
N LEU A 62 -19.59 -5.34 -7.25
CA LEU A 62 -19.26 -6.56 -6.51
C LEU A 62 -19.75 -6.54 -5.06
N PHE A 63 -19.85 -5.35 -4.45
CA PHE A 63 -20.43 -5.21 -3.13
C PHE A 63 -21.96 -5.35 -3.17
N ARG A 64 -22.61 -4.66 -4.12
CA ARG A 64 -24.08 -4.64 -4.25
C ARG A 64 -24.66 -6.00 -4.62
N ASP A 65 -23.96 -6.79 -5.44
CA ASP A 65 -24.37 -8.15 -5.80
C ASP A 65 -24.01 -9.20 -4.73
N GLY A 66 -23.36 -8.79 -3.63
CA GLY A 66 -22.94 -9.65 -2.54
C GLY A 66 -21.84 -10.62 -2.93
N THR A 67 -21.03 -10.30 -3.94
CA THR A 67 -19.78 -11.01 -4.25
C THR A 67 -18.70 -10.70 -3.23
N VAL A 68 -18.67 -9.47 -2.69
CA VAL A 68 -17.81 -9.04 -1.58
C VAL A 68 -18.58 -8.39 -0.44
N GLN A 69 -18.02 -8.44 0.78
CA GLN A 69 -18.61 -7.85 1.98
C GLN A 69 -17.86 -6.60 2.47
N GLN A 70 -16.60 -6.45 2.09
CA GLN A 70 -15.77 -5.30 2.42
C GLN A 70 -14.94 -4.88 1.21
N ILE A 71 -14.68 -3.58 1.10
CA ILE A 71 -13.85 -2.98 0.06
C ILE A 71 -12.63 -2.35 0.74
N ILE A 72 -11.44 -2.82 0.39
CA ILE A 72 -10.17 -2.18 0.74
C ILE A 72 -9.79 -1.25 -0.41
N VAL A 73 -9.66 0.04 -0.15
CA VAL A 73 -9.14 1.03 -1.11
C VAL A 73 -7.71 1.39 -0.75
N SER A 74 -6.78 1.24 -1.69
CA SER A 74 -5.36 1.51 -1.47
C SER A 74 -4.80 2.38 -2.58
N GLY A 75 -4.37 3.58 -2.22
CA GLY A 75 -3.80 4.60 -3.10
C GLY A 75 -2.84 5.49 -2.33
N GLY A 76 -1.93 6.17 -3.02
CA GLY A 76 -0.91 7.01 -2.40
C GLY A 76 -1.29 8.49 -2.33
N LEU A 77 -0.34 9.32 -1.91
CA LEU A 77 -0.44 10.76 -2.14
C LEU A 77 -0.15 11.05 -3.62
N GLY A 78 -1.17 11.49 -4.36
CA GLY A 78 -1.02 11.85 -5.76
C GLY A 78 -0.10 13.06 -5.94
N LYS A 79 0.50 13.21 -7.12
CA LYS A 79 1.34 14.38 -7.47
C LYS A 79 0.60 15.72 -7.28
N GLU A 80 -0.72 15.68 -7.39
CA GLU A 80 -1.62 16.82 -7.22
C GLU A 80 -1.87 17.19 -5.75
N GLY A 81 -1.32 16.42 -4.80
CA GLY A 81 -1.46 16.67 -3.36
C GLY A 81 -2.69 16.04 -2.71
N HIS A 82 -3.47 15.26 -3.46
CA HIS A 82 -4.65 14.56 -2.93
C HIS A 82 -4.29 13.16 -2.40
N ASP A 83 -4.78 12.81 -1.21
CA ASP A 83 -4.77 11.43 -0.73
C ASP A 83 -5.77 10.61 -1.56
N GLU A 84 -5.24 9.79 -2.45
CA GLU A 84 -6.03 9.02 -3.38
C GLU A 84 -7.00 8.05 -2.68
N ALA A 85 -6.56 7.38 -1.61
CA ALA A 85 -7.41 6.43 -0.91
C ALA A 85 -8.59 7.11 -0.21
N SER A 86 -8.37 8.32 0.32
CA SER A 86 -9.44 9.17 0.86
C SER A 86 -10.45 9.55 -0.21
N VAL A 87 -10.01 9.95 -1.40
CA VAL A 87 -10.91 10.26 -2.54
C VAL A 87 -11.70 9.03 -2.98
N MET A 88 -11.03 7.87 -3.07
CA MET A 88 -11.67 6.59 -3.40
C MET A 88 -12.77 6.21 -2.40
N LYS A 89 -12.49 6.36 -1.10
CA LYS A 89 -13.47 6.10 -0.03
C LYS A 89 -14.67 7.04 -0.14
N GLN A 90 -14.44 8.35 -0.25
CA GLN A 90 -15.51 9.34 -0.38
C GLN A 90 -16.39 9.08 -1.61
N TYR A 91 -15.78 8.68 -2.73
CA TYR A 91 -16.52 8.31 -3.92
C TYR A 91 -17.44 7.10 -3.68
N LEU A 92 -16.94 6.03 -3.03
CA LEU A 92 -17.75 4.85 -2.73
C LEU A 92 -18.89 5.15 -1.73
N GLU A 93 -18.63 5.99 -0.73
CA GLU A 93 -19.67 6.46 0.21
C GLU A 93 -20.78 7.23 -0.54
N ALA A 94 -20.39 8.10 -1.48
CA ALA A 94 -21.35 8.81 -2.34
C ALA A 94 -22.15 7.86 -3.26
N GLN A 95 -21.61 6.68 -3.59
CA GLN A 95 -22.32 5.60 -4.30
C GLN A 95 -23.21 4.74 -3.38
N GLY A 96 -23.33 5.09 -2.09
CA GLY A 96 -24.20 4.42 -1.12
C GLY A 96 -23.57 3.22 -0.43
N ILE A 97 -22.25 3.01 -0.56
CA ILE A 97 -21.55 1.95 0.18
C ILE A 97 -21.35 2.41 1.64
N PRO A 98 -21.73 1.61 2.66
CA PRO A 98 -21.56 2.00 4.06
C PRO A 98 -20.09 2.28 4.41
N PRO A 99 -19.76 3.38 5.12
CA PRO A 99 -18.39 3.68 5.54
C PRO A 99 -17.71 2.56 6.33
N THR A 100 -18.49 1.78 7.10
CA THR A 100 -18.02 0.63 7.89
C THR A 100 -17.59 -0.56 7.04
N SER A 101 -18.00 -0.59 5.77
CA SER A 101 -17.61 -1.62 4.80
C SER A 101 -16.41 -1.20 3.94
N ILE A 102 -15.85 -0.01 4.16
CA ILE A 102 -14.72 0.52 3.40
C ILE A 102 -13.50 0.67 4.32
N ILE A 103 -12.46 -0.09 4.03
CA ILE A 103 -11.16 0.01 4.68
C ILE A 103 -10.25 0.87 3.80
N LEU A 104 -9.59 1.86 4.39
CA LEU A 104 -8.80 2.86 3.66
C LEU A 104 -7.30 2.72 3.95
N HIS A 105 -6.48 2.88 2.90
CA HIS A 105 -5.03 2.90 2.97
C HIS A 105 -4.39 3.97 2.08
N SER A 106 -3.96 5.08 2.69
CA SER A 106 -3.39 6.25 2.03
C SER A 106 -1.94 6.11 1.54
N PHE A 107 -1.38 4.91 1.62
CA PHE A 107 0.04 4.67 1.33
C PHE A 107 0.27 3.59 0.27
N GLY A 108 -0.75 3.37 -0.58
CA GLY A 108 -0.70 2.46 -1.72
C GLY A 108 0.09 3.02 -2.91
N ASN A 109 1.31 3.51 -2.71
CA ASN A 109 2.09 4.21 -3.76
C ASN A 109 2.49 3.31 -4.93
N ASN A 110 2.44 1.99 -4.75
CA ASN A 110 2.65 1.00 -5.81
C ASN A 110 1.85 -0.28 -5.53
N THR A 111 1.91 -1.21 -6.47
CA THR A 111 1.16 -2.47 -6.43
C THR A 111 1.64 -3.40 -5.31
N GLU A 112 2.95 -3.50 -5.06
CA GLU A 112 3.51 -4.28 -3.95
C GLU A 112 3.00 -3.74 -2.61
N LEU A 113 3.10 -2.43 -2.40
CA LEU A 113 2.58 -1.74 -1.22
C LEU A 113 1.12 -2.04 -0.93
N THR A 114 0.29 -2.04 -1.98
CA THR A 114 -1.13 -2.37 -1.85
C THR A 114 -1.33 -3.84 -1.43
N ALA A 115 -0.61 -4.77 -2.05
CA ALA A 115 -0.68 -6.19 -1.70
C ALA A 115 -0.22 -6.46 -0.27
N SER A 116 0.86 -5.80 0.13
CA SER A 116 1.48 -5.87 1.47
C SER A 116 0.52 -5.45 2.56
N TYR A 117 -0.11 -4.30 2.36
CA TYR A 117 -1.04 -3.76 3.33
C TYR A 117 -2.31 -4.60 3.40
N ALA A 118 -2.80 -5.11 2.26
CA ALA A 118 -3.88 -6.08 2.28
C ALA A 118 -3.50 -7.32 3.11
N ALA A 119 -2.26 -7.80 3.01
CA ALA A 119 -1.79 -8.90 3.83
C ALA A 119 -1.74 -8.54 5.33
N GLU A 120 -1.34 -7.32 5.67
CA GLU A 120 -1.30 -6.82 7.05
C GLU A 120 -2.69 -6.65 7.66
N ILE A 121 -3.69 -6.19 6.90
CA ILE A 121 -5.08 -6.14 7.40
C ILE A 121 -5.58 -7.56 7.67
N LEU A 122 -5.31 -8.47 6.74
CA LEU A 122 -5.92 -9.78 6.75
C LEU A 122 -5.19 -10.75 7.69
N GLN A 123 -3.91 -10.52 8.02
CA GLN A 123 -3.08 -11.28 8.97
C GLN A 123 -3.29 -12.80 8.88
N ASN A 124 -4.10 -13.35 9.79
CA ASN A 124 -4.39 -14.78 9.96
C ASN A 124 -5.44 -15.31 8.96
N ASN A 125 -6.10 -14.43 8.20
CA ASN A 125 -7.14 -14.74 7.23
C ASN A 125 -6.63 -14.79 5.78
N MET A 126 -5.32 -14.84 5.56
CA MET A 126 -4.70 -14.92 4.21
C MET A 126 -5.04 -16.21 3.43
N ASN A 127 -5.63 -17.20 4.10
CA ASN A 127 -6.21 -18.37 3.43
C ASN A 127 -7.57 -18.07 2.75
N LYS A 128 -8.17 -16.91 3.03
CA LYS A 128 -9.39 -16.45 2.35
C LYS A 128 -9.01 -15.87 1.00
N SER A 129 -9.80 -16.18 -0.01
CA SER A 129 -9.69 -15.57 -1.34
C SER A 129 -9.94 -14.07 -1.23
N ILE A 130 -9.25 -13.29 -2.06
CA ILE A 130 -9.51 -11.86 -2.27
C ILE A 130 -9.84 -11.60 -3.74
N ILE A 131 -10.46 -10.47 -4.05
CA ILE A 131 -10.66 -10.00 -5.42
C ILE A 131 -9.87 -8.70 -5.64
N ALA A 132 -8.83 -8.75 -6.45
CA ALA A 132 -8.09 -7.56 -6.85
C ALA A 132 -8.85 -6.82 -7.97
N VAL A 133 -9.14 -5.53 -7.78
CA VAL A 133 -9.87 -4.69 -8.73
C VAL A 133 -8.92 -3.68 -9.38
N SER A 134 -8.70 -3.83 -10.69
CA SER A 134 -7.85 -2.94 -11.47
C SER A 134 -8.23 -2.91 -12.95
N GLN A 135 -7.45 -2.24 -13.82
CA GLN A 135 -7.63 -2.42 -15.26
C GLN A 135 -6.99 -3.72 -15.75
N LEU A 136 -7.54 -4.27 -16.83
CA LEU A 136 -7.18 -5.58 -17.36
C LEU A 136 -5.66 -5.76 -17.59
N TYR A 137 -5.00 -4.82 -18.26
CA TYR A 137 -3.55 -4.91 -18.52
C TYR A 137 -2.71 -4.97 -17.23
N HIS A 138 -3.23 -4.47 -16.09
CA HIS A 138 -2.51 -4.37 -14.82
C HIS A 138 -2.69 -5.60 -13.92
N LEU A 139 -3.69 -6.45 -14.20
CA LEU A 139 -4.08 -7.53 -13.31
C LEU A 139 -3.03 -8.63 -13.19
N SER A 140 -2.30 -8.95 -14.26
CA SER A 140 -1.27 -9.99 -14.19
C SER A 140 -0.15 -9.64 -13.19
N ARG A 141 0.37 -8.40 -13.25
CA ARG A 141 1.36 -7.92 -12.28
C ARG A 141 0.78 -7.78 -10.88
N THR A 142 -0.49 -7.37 -10.78
CA THR A 142 -1.21 -7.31 -9.51
C THR A 142 -1.23 -8.67 -8.84
N LYS A 143 -1.64 -9.74 -9.54
CA LYS A 143 -1.64 -11.11 -9.00
C LYS A 143 -0.27 -11.53 -8.47
N MET A 144 0.81 -11.24 -9.20
CA MET A 144 2.16 -11.54 -8.73
C MET A 144 2.48 -10.82 -7.43
N ALA A 145 2.17 -9.54 -7.31
CA ALA A 145 2.39 -8.77 -6.08
C ALA A 145 1.67 -9.38 -4.88
N PHE A 146 0.41 -9.77 -5.05
CA PHE A 146 -0.37 -10.43 -4.00
C PHE A 146 0.18 -11.83 -3.68
N ALA A 147 0.62 -12.59 -4.68
CA ALA A 147 1.29 -13.87 -4.43
C ALA A 147 2.59 -13.70 -3.63
N HIS A 148 3.38 -12.67 -3.92
CA HIS A 148 4.59 -12.33 -3.17
C HIS A 148 4.29 -11.89 -1.73
N ALA A 149 3.17 -11.19 -1.52
CA ALA A 149 2.66 -10.86 -0.19
C ALA A 149 2.03 -12.07 0.55
N GLY A 150 2.03 -13.26 -0.04
CA GLY A 150 1.62 -14.51 0.60
C GLY A 150 0.17 -14.93 0.35
N PHE A 151 -0.58 -14.23 -0.51
CA PHE A 151 -1.91 -14.66 -0.92
C PHE A 151 -1.83 -15.89 -1.82
N LYS A 152 -2.57 -16.94 -1.49
CA LYS A 152 -2.62 -18.17 -2.29
C LYS A 152 -3.66 -18.14 -3.40
N ASP A 153 -4.73 -17.38 -3.17
CA ASP A 153 -5.86 -17.27 -4.10
C ASP A 153 -6.26 -15.81 -4.28
N VAL A 154 -6.09 -15.32 -5.50
CA VAL A 154 -6.33 -13.93 -5.90
C VAL A 154 -7.19 -13.96 -7.14
N GLY A 155 -8.49 -13.76 -6.94
CA GLY A 155 -9.41 -13.46 -8.01
C GLY A 155 -9.16 -12.06 -8.55
N VAL A 156 -9.59 -11.79 -9.79
CA VAL A 156 -9.42 -10.47 -10.39
C VAL A 156 -10.69 -9.96 -11.05
N ALA A 157 -11.00 -8.70 -10.82
CA ALA A 157 -12.09 -8.02 -11.49
C ALA A 157 -11.58 -6.76 -12.19
N TYR A 158 -12.09 -6.52 -13.39
CA TYR A 158 -11.78 -5.32 -14.16
C TYR A 158 -13.04 -4.67 -14.71
N PRO A 159 -13.05 -3.34 -14.89
CA PRO A 159 -14.15 -2.67 -15.56
C PRO A 159 -14.09 -2.93 -17.07
N HIS A 160 -15.26 -2.99 -17.71
CA HIS A 160 -15.39 -2.95 -19.18
C HIS A 160 -15.21 -1.52 -19.70
N TYR A 161 -14.04 -0.96 -19.47
CA TYR A 161 -13.66 0.41 -19.83
C TYR A 161 -12.32 0.38 -20.57
N PHE A 162 -12.23 1.16 -21.65
CA PHE A 162 -11.00 1.31 -22.44
C PHE A 162 -10.72 2.78 -22.74
N GLU A 163 -9.45 3.15 -22.68
CA GLU A 163 -8.95 4.42 -23.21
C GLU A 163 -7.57 4.28 -23.87
N TRP A 164 -7.16 5.27 -24.68
CA TRP A 164 -5.86 5.23 -25.38
C TRP A 164 -4.65 5.09 -24.46
N ARG A 165 -4.74 5.57 -23.22
CA ARG A 165 -3.69 5.40 -22.22
C ARG A 165 -3.49 3.93 -21.83
N ASP A 166 -4.49 3.05 -22.03
CA ASP A 166 -4.35 1.60 -21.83
C ASP A 166 -3.34 0.98 -22.78
N VAL A 167 -3.21 1.50 -24.00
CA VAL A 167 -2.21 1.02 -24.96
C VAL A 167 -0.83 1.30 -24.40
N TYR A 168 -0.55 2.55 -24.04
CA TYR A 168 0.72 2.93 -23.41
C TYR A 168 0.97 2.16 -22.11
N ALA A 169 -0.06 2.02 -21.27
CA ALA A 169 0.03 1.28 -20.03
C ALA A 169 0.34 -0.21 -20.27
N SER A 170 -0.21 -0.82 -21.31
CA SER A 170 0.07 -2.21 -21.67
C SER A 170 1.51 -2.41 -22.13
N LEU A 171 2.09 -1.45 -22.87
CA LEU A 171 3.49 -1.49 -23.25
C LEU A 171 4.38 -1.54 -21.99
N ARG A 172 4.20 -0.61 -21.03
CA ARG A 172 5.03 -0.60 -19.81
C ARG A 172 4.86 -1.85 -18.93
N GLU A 173 3.78 -2.61 -19.06
CA GLU A 173 3.58 -3.81 -18.24
C GLU A 173 4.49 -4.96 -18.64
N VAL A 174 4.98 -5.06 -19.89
CA VAL A 174 5.92 -6.12 -20.26
C VAL A 174 7.23 -6.06 -19.43
N PRO A 175 7.95 -4.92 -19.37
CA PRO A 175 9.13 -4.82 -18.51
C PRO A 175 8.76 -4.86 -17.01
N ALA A 176 7.62 -4.30 -16.59
CA ALA A 176 7.19 -4.36 -15.20
C ALA A 176 6.87 -5.79 -14.74
N TRP A 177 6.26 -6.60 -15.60
CA TRP A 177 5.95 -8.00 -15.36
C TRP A 177 7.24 -8.82 -15.24
N LEU A 178 8.19 -8.63 -16.17
CA LEU A 178 9.50 -9.29 -16.11
C LEU A 178 10.25 -8.95 -14.82
N LYS A 179 10.22 -7.66 -14.44
CA LYS A 179 10.76 -7.20 -13.16
C LYS A 179 10.16 -8.00 -12.02
N TYR A 180 8.83 -7.98 -11.86
CA TYR A 180 8.15 -8.67 -10.74
C TYR A 180 8.43 -10.17 -10.75
N ARG A 181 8.47 -10.80 -11.92
CA ARG A 181 8.72 -12.24 -12.04
C ARG A 181 10.13 -12.65 -11.60
N TRP A 182 11.11 -11.76 -11.76
CA TRP A 182 12.54 -12.01 -11.49
C TRP A 182 13.03 -11.28 -10.24
N GLN A 183 12.12 -10.56 -9.59
CA GLN A 183 12.37 -9.82 -8.37
C GLN A 183 12.71 -10.81 -7.26
N VAL A 184 13.95 -10.75 -6.78
CA VAL A 184 14.40 -11.55 -5.65
C VAL A 184 14.15 -10.73 -4.39
N TYR A 185 13.28 -11.24 -3.51
CA TYR A 185 13.03 -10.62 -2.21
C TYR A 185 14.15 -10.98 -1.25
N THR A 186 15.06 -10.04 -1.00
CA THR A 186 16.06 -10.13 0.07
C THR A 186 15.43 -9.81 1.42
N GLU A 187 15.91 -10.47 2.48
CA GLU A 187 15.42 -10.17 3.83
C GLU A 187 15.87 -8.76 4.25
N PRO A 188 14.97 -7.95 4.85
CA PRO A 188 15.37 -6.65 5.35
C PRO A 188 16.46 -6.80 6.42
N GLU A 189 17.57 -6.09 6.22
CA GLU A 189 18.62 -6.02 7.21
C GLU A 189 18.14 -5.28 8.46
N CYS A 190 18.62 -5.72 9.62
CA CYS A 190 18.29 -5.06 10.86
C CYS A 190 19.31 -3.97 11.14
N GLU A 191 18.88 -2.71 11.04
CA GLU A 191 19.76 -1.55 11.14
C GLU A 191 19.01 -0.33 11.66
N ASP A 192 19.74 0.76 11.93
CA ASP A 192 19.16 2.06 12.22
C ASP A 192 18.69 2.71 10.90
N PHE A 193 17.39 2.57 10.63
CA PHE A 193 16.77 3.08 9.41
C PHE A 193 16.86 4.60 9.29
N LEU A 194 16.74 5.35 10.38
CA LEU A 194 16.82 6.81 10.35
C LEU A 194 18.24 7.28 10.05
N ALA A 195 19.25 6.61 10.63
CA ALA A 195 20.65 6.86 10.28
C ALA A 195 20.92 6.57 8.79
N LYS A 196 20.38 5.47 8.25
CA LYS A 196 20.49 5.13 6.82
C LYS A 196 19.87 6.18 5.90
N MET A 197 18.77 6.81 6.33
CA MET A 197 18.11 7.91 5.63
C MET A 197 18.76 9.28 5.87
N ASP A 198 19.83 9.38 6.67
CA ASP A 198 20.41 10.63 7.18
C ASP A 198 19.39 11.55 7.89
N TRP A 199 18.39 10.95 8.55
CA TRP A 199 17.39 11.68 9.34
C TRP A 199 17.89 11.87 10.77
N LYS A 200 18.44 13.05 11.04
CA LYS A 200 18.87 13.45 12.39
C LYS A 200 17.76 14.23 13.08
N ILE A 201 17.00 13.56 13.93
CA ILE A 201 15.88 14.14 14.67
C ILE A 201 16.28 14.33 16.13
N ALA A 202 16.21 15.58 16.62
CA ALA A 202 16.55 15.89 18.00
C ALA A 202 15.63 15.15 18.99
N GLY A 203 16.23 14.51 19.98
CA GLY A 203 15.49 13.80 21.04
C GLY A 203 15.06 12.38 20.70
N LEU A 204 15.37 11.89 19.50
CA LEU A 204 15.02 10.55 19.05
C LEU A 204 16.27 9.66 19.07
N VAL A 205 16.23 8.58 19.85
CA VAL A 205 17.39 7.72 20.13
C VAL A 205 17.08 6.29 19.70
N TYR A 206 17.87 5.76 18.75
CA TYR A 206 17.79 4.36 18.35
C TYR A 206 18.04 3.42 19.55
N GLN A 207 17.20 2.40 19.71
CA GLN A 207 17.29 1.44 20.80
C GLN A 207 17.73 0.06 20.31
N SER A 208 17.00 -0.48 19.34
CA SER A 208 17.22 -1.85 18.87
C SER A 208 16.56 -2.08 17.53
N CYS A 209 16.96 -3.15 16.85
CA CYS A 209 16.25 -3.71 15.73
C CYS A 209 16.12 -5.23 15.93
N HIS A 210 14.94 -5.77 15.63
CA HIS A 210 14.76 -7.22 15.52
C HIS A 210 14.02 -7.58 14.23
N ARG A 211 14.32 -8.78 13.72
CA ARG A 211 13.58 -9.36 12.59
C ARG A 211 12.42 -10.16 13.14
N GLU A 212 11.26 -9.96 12.57
CA GLU A 212 10.09 -10.81 12.79
C GLU A 212 9.88 -11.62 11.52
N VAL A 213 10.14 -12.92 11.63
CA VAL A 213 9.93 -13.90 10.55
C VAL A 213 8.80 -14.80 11.00
N ASN A 214 7.63 -14.64 10.40
CA ASN A 214 6.57 -15.64 10.47
C ASN A 214 6.37 -16.28 9.09
N SER A 215 5.50 -17.29 9.00
CA SER A 215 5.22 -18.01 7.76
C SER A 215 4.75 -17.13 6.60
N GLN A 216 4.35 -15.88 6.86
CA GLN A 216 3.68 -15.00 5.88
C GLN A 216 4.36 -13.64 5.67
N THR A 217 5.23 -13.17 6.57
CA THR A 217 5.85 -11.84 6.48
C THR A 217 7.28 -11.84 7.02
N ARG A 218 8.15 -11.10 6.34
CA ARG A 218 9.52 -10.84 6.77
C ARG A 218 9.68 -9.33 6.96
N LYS A 219 9.76 -8.89 8.22
CA LYS A 219 9.92 -7.46 8.56
C LYS A 219 11.08 -7.27 9.52
N ALA A 220 11.78 -6.15 9.36
CA ALA A 220 12.75 -5.67 10.34
C ALA A 220 12.13 -4.47 11.07
N ILE A 221 12.10 -4.52 12.40
CA ILE A 221 11.47 -3.50 13.23
C ILE A 221 12.55 -2.77 14.01
N ALA A 222 12.85 -1.53 13.63
CA ALA A 222 13.71 -0.63 14.38
C ALA A 222 12.88 0.15 15.40
N THR A 223 13.31 0.13 16.65
CA THR A 223 12.66 0.82 17.77
C THR A 223 13.52 1.98 18.22
N TYR A 224 12.88 3.13 18.43
CA TYR A 224 13.47 4.38 18.88
C TYR A 224 12.72 4.88 20.11
N ARG A 225 13.45 5.56 21.00
CA ARG A 225 12.90 6.21 22.19
C ARG A 225 12.94 7.73 22.00
N VAL A 226 11.91 8.40 22.48
CA VAL A 226 11.76 9.85 22.42
C VAL A 226 11.42 10.36 23.80
N GLU A 227 12.17 11.34 24.31
CA GLU A 227 11.78 12.01 25.56
C GLU A 227 10.52 12.86 25.34
N GLY A 228 9.61 12.92 26.32
CA GLY A 228 8.32 13.62 26.19
C GLY A 228 8.44 15.07 25.73
N LYS A 229 9.49 15.79 26.15
CA LYS A 229 9.76 17.18 25.73
C LYS A 229 9.98 17.35 24.22
N TYR A 230 10.33 16.28 23.50
CA TYR A 230 10.52 16.28 22.05
C TYR A 230 9.37 15.62 21.29
N ALA A 231 8.42 14.99 21.98
CA ALA A 231 7.39 14.16 21.36
C ALA A 231 6.51 14.94 20.36
N THR A 232 6.15 16.18 20.66
CA THR A 232 5.33 17.02 19.76
C THR A 232 6.08 17.34 18.47
N VAL A 233 7.37 17.66 18.57
CA VAL A 233 8.22 17.97 17.41
C VAL A 233 8.42 16.73 16.55
N VAL A 234 8.68 15.59 17.19
CA VAL A 234 8.83 14.30 16.52
C VAL A 234 7.55 13.89 15.80
N GLU A 235 6.40 13.97 16.47
CA GLU A 235 5.10 13.68 15.85
C GLU A 235 4.91 14.56 14.62
N GLN A 236 5.06 15.88 14.74
CA GLN A 236 4.90 16.80 13.62
C GLN A 236 5.80 16.44 12.44
N LEU A 237 7.08 16.13 12.68
CA LEU A 237 8.02 15.72 11.63
C LEU A 237 7.57 14.45 10.91
N PHE A 238 7.13 13.42 11.64
CA PHE A 238 6.60 12.20 11.03
C PHE A 238 5.29 12.46 10.27
N ARG A 239 4.40 13.28 10.81
CA ARG A 239 3.17 13.68 10.09
C ARG A 239 3.49 14.36 8.76
N GLU A 240 4.45 15.29 8.74
CA GLU A 240 4.84 16.04 7.55
C GLU A 240 5.60 15.18 6.53
N ARG A 241 6.51 14.31 6.98
CA ARG A 241 7.39 13.54 6.09
C ARG A 241 6.82 12.19 5.67
N THR A 242 5.98 11.59 6.49
CA THR A 242 5.48 10.22 6.28
C THR A 242 3.97 10.14 6.19
N GLY A 243 3.25 11.25 6.35
CA GLY A 243 1.79 11.26 6.36
C GLY A 243 1.17 10.58 7.59
N MET A 244 1.97 10.29 8.64
CA MET A 244 1.48 9.68 9.87
C MET A 244 0.25 10.46 10.38
N PRO A 245 -0.86 9.80 10.79
CA PRO A 245 -1.99 10.53 11.35
C PRO A 245 -1.63 11.09 12.73
N ALA A 246 -2.34 12.14 13.16
CA ALA A 246 -2.15 12.70 14.49
C ALA A 246 -2.48 11.65 15.56
N MET A 247 -1.64 11.53 16.57
CA MET A 247 -1.83 10.60 17.67
C MET A 247 -3.11 10.93 18.43
N LYS A 248 -3.81 9.90 18.89
CA LYS A 248 -5.01 10.03 19.72
C LYS A 248 -4.76 9.39 21.07
N PHE A 249 -5.35 9.96 22.12
CA PHE A 249 -5.35 9.34 23.43
C PHE A 249 -6.38 8.20 23.44
N ALA A 250 -5.93 6.99 23.72
CA ALA A 250 -6.76 5.79 23.74
C ALA A 250 -6.38 4.90 24.92
N CYS A 251 -7.39 4.47 25.68
CA CYS A 251 -7.26 3.68 26.91
C CYS A 251 -6.43 4.37 28.01
N CYS A 252 -5.10 4.36 27.89
CA CYS A 252 -4.14 4.81 28.91
C CYS A 252 -2.85 5.38 28.29
N GLY A 253 -2.90 5.83 27.04
CA GLY A 253 -1.72 6.36 26.37
C GLY A 253 -2.08 7.04 25.06
N TRP A 254 -1.07 7.65 24.45
CA TRP A 254 -1.16 8.19 23.12
C TRP A 254 -0.70 7.15 22.12
N GLU A 255 -1.46 6.93 21.06
CA GLU A 255 -1.07 6.03 19.98
C GLU A 255 -1.52 6.57 18.61
N VAL A 256 -0.84 6.10 17.58
CA VAL A 256 -1.30 6.27 16.20
C VAL A 256 -2.42 5.25 15.95
N GLN A 257 -3.63 5.75 15.71
CA GLN A 257 -4.76 4.90 15.32
C GLN A 257 -4.78 4.72 13.80
N GLY A 258 -4.58 3.49 13.32
CA GLY A 258 -4.46 3.15 11.91
C GLY A 258 -3.01 2.87 11.51
N ALA A 259 -2.82 2.27 10.33
CA ALA A 259 -1.50 2.04 9.78
C ALA A 259 -1.00 3.30 9.06
N SER A 260 0.27 3.66 9.27
CA SER A 260 0.95 4.62 8.41
C SER A 260 2.16 3.99 7.79
N SER A 261 2.32 4.08 6.47
CA SER A 261 3.51 3.57 5.77
C SER A 261 4.05 4.63 4.83
N PHE A 262 5.35 4.76 4.66
CA PHE A 262 5.90 5.71 3.69
C PHE A 262 6.97 5.04 2.85
N GLY A 263 6.97 5.38 1.56
CA GLY A 263 8.08 5.05 0.69
C GLY A 263 9.20 6.06 0.90
N THR A 264 10.44 5.58 0.89
CA THR A 264 11.63 6.45 0.94
C THR A 264 12.26 6.64 -0.43
N GLU A 265 13.22 7.57 -0.54
CA GLU A 265 14.10 7.67 -1.72
C GLU A 265 14.94 6.40 -1.94
N ILE A 266 15.06 5.54 -0.92
CA ILE A 266 15.69 4.23 -1.03
C ILE A 266 14.75 3.28 -1.81
N PRO A 267 15.20 2.77 -2.98
CA PRO A 267 14.50 1.76 -3.75
C PRO A 267 13.95 0.61 -2.90
N GLY A 268 12.65 0.30 -3.05
CA GLY A 268 12.04 -0.92 -2.50
C GLY A 268 11.84 -0.93 -0.98
N THR A 269 12.07 0.20 -0.30
CA THR A 269 11.92 0.25 1.15
C THR A 269 10.67 1.01 1.56
N VAL A 270 9.78 0.32 2.25
CA VAL A 270 8.56 0.87 2.82
C VAL A 270 8.67 0.77 4.32
N TYR A 271 8.50 1.91 4.98
CA TYR A 271 8.54 1.98 6.43
C TYR A 271 7.14 2.20 6.98
N GLY A 272 6.64 1.24 7.76
CA GLY A 272 5.52 1.50 8.66
C GLY A 272 5.99 2.40 9.81
N VAL A 273 5.30 3.50 10.12
CA VAL A 273 5.59 4.33 11.30
C VAL A 273 4.50 4.12 12.34
N PHE A 274 4.92 3.75 13.54
CA PHE A 274 4.06 3.72 14.72
C PHE A 274 4.72 4.54 15.80
N MET A 275 3.94 5.42 16.43
CA MET A 275 4.35 6.16 17.61
C MET A 275 3.35 5.88 18.72
N MET A 276 3.86 5.67 19.93
CA MET A 276 3.05 5.45 21.12
C MET A 276 3.72 6.01 22.37
N SER A 277 2.97 6.46 23.36
CA SER A 277 3.53 6.83 24.67
C SER A 277 3.71 5.59 25.55
N ASP A 278 4.53 5.72 26.59
CA ASP A 278 4.38 4.86 27.76
C ASP A 278 2.99 5.07 28.39
N GLU A 279 2.54 4.12 29.22
CA GLU A 279 1.27 4.26 29.95
C GLU A 279 1.26 5.57 30.77
N THR A 280 0.21 6.37 30.59
CA THR A 280 0.07 7.69 31.20
C THR A 280 -1.38 8.10 31.35
N GLY A 281 -1.69 8.82 32.44
CA GLY A 281 -2.97 9.50 32.64
C GLY A 281 -3.07 10.85 31.94
N ILE A 282 -2.00 11.31 31.27
CA ILE A 282 -1.94 12.63 30.63
C ILE A 282 -2.62 12.54 29.25
N ASN A 283 -3.82 13.08 29.15
CA ASN A 283 -4.63 13.11 27.92
C ASN A 283 -4.61 14.48 27.19
N GLU A 284 -3.80 15.43 27.65
CA GLU A 284 -3.59 16.74 27.02
C GLU A 284 -2.25 16.80 26.27
N ARG A 285 -2.29 17.12 24.97
CA ARG A 285 -1.08 17.20 24.13
C ARG A 285 -0.07 18.25 24.63
N GLY A 286 -0.57 19.33 25.22
CA GLY A 286 0.27 20.40 25.78
C GLY A 286 1.09 19.98 27.02
N MET A 287 0.85 18.79 27.56
CA MET A 287 1.53 18.25 28.74
C MET A 287 2.45 17.06 28.43
N TRP A 288 2.78 16.86 27.15
CA TRP A 288 3.64 15.75 26.72
C TRP A 288 5.06 15.80 27.28
N ASP A 289 5.54 16.97 27.68
CA ASP A 289 6.81 17.16 28.39
C ASP A 289 6.87 16.41 29.73
N LYS A 290 5.71 16.13 30.34
CA LYS A 290 5.59 15.38 31.59
C LYS A 290 5.46 13.86 31.39
N ILE A 291 5.32 13.39 30.16
CA ILE A 291 5.32 11.98 29.83
C ILE A 291 6.79 11.53 29.74
N PRO A 292 7.23 10.49 30.47
CA PRO A 292 8.65 10.12 30.54
C PRO A 292 9.24 9.82 29.16
N SER A 293 8.53 9.03 28.35
CA SER A 293 8.96 8.76 27.00
C SER A 293 7.84 8.30 26.07
N PHE A 294 8.16 8.36 24.79
CA PHE A 294 7.42 7.77 23.71
C PHE A 294 8.32 6.77 22.97
N THR A 295 7.68 5.77 22.39
CA THR A 295 8.30 4.77 21.53
C THR A 295 7.88 5.05 20.09
N VAL A 296 8.87 5.11 19.20
CA VAL A 296 8.66 5.10 17.75
C VAL A 296 9.16 3.77 17.20
N LYS A 297 8.33 3.09 16.41
CA LYS A 297 8.71 1.89 15.67
C LYS A 297 8.66 2.20 14.18
N LEU A 298 9.75 1.90 13.51
CA LEU A 298 9.85 1.88 12.06
C LEU A 298 9.92 0.43 11.60
N LEU A 299 8.98 0.03 10.75
CA LEU A 299 8.90 -1.32 10.22
C LEU A 299 9.39 -1.29 8.79
N ASN A 300 10.61 -1.75 8.53
CA ASN A 300 11.05 -2.06 7.17
C ASN A 300 10.41 -3.38 6.76
N VAL A 301 9.37 -3.25 5.95
CA VAL A 301 8.84 -4.39 5.22
C VAL A 301 9.45 -4.27 3.83
N TYR A 302 10.41 -5.14 3.50
CA TYR A 302 11.14 -5.03 2.24
C TYR A 302 10.24 -5.45 1.09
N TRP A 303 10.07 -4.58 0.09
CA TRP A 303 9.31 -4.85 -1.12
C TRP A 303 10.19 -4.50 -2.31
N ALA A 304 10.76 -5.52 -2.94
CA ALA A 304 12.07 -5.44 -3.57
C ALA A 304 12.38 -4.26 -4.55
N ASP A 305 13.69 -4.07 -4.71
CA ASP A 305 14.43 -3.01 -5.39
C ASP A 305 13.68 -2.33 -6.57
N ILE A 306 13.65 -0.98 -6.57
CA ILE A 306 13.22 -0.11 -7.68
C ILE A 306 14.20 -0.23 -8.85
#